data_AF-R0LRH2-F1
#
_entry.id   AF-R0LRH2-F1
#
_cell.length_a   1.000
_cell.length_b   1.000
_cell.length_c   1.000
_cell.angle_alpha   90.00
_cell.angle_beta   90.00
_cell.angle_gamma   90.00
#
_symmetry.space_group_name_H-M   'P 1'
#
loop_
_entity.id
_entity.type
_entity.pdbx_description
1 polymer ?
#
loop_
_entity_poly.entity_id
_entity_poly.type
_entity_poly.pdbx_seq_one_letter_code
_entity_poly.pdbx_strand_id
1 'polypeptide(L)'
;MCRGGRMFAPTKTWRRWHRRVNITQKRYAICSALAASALPALVMSKGHCIEEIPELPLVVEDKVESYKKTKEAVLLLKKLKAWNDIKKVYASQRMRAGKGKMRNRRRIQRRGPCIIYNEDNGIIKAFRNIPGITLLDVNKLNLLRLAPGGHVGRFCIWTESAFRKLDDLYGTWRKPATLKSDYNLPMHKMTNTDLGRILKSQEIQKALRPPKKKIHRRVLKKNPLKNLRVMIKLNPYAKTMRRNTILRHAQNHKLKQEKKAKAKVTAKAQVSVKAQTKGKAAGKAPAKEAAKAQAEA
;
A
#
# COMPACT_ATOMS: atom_id res chain seq x y z
N MET A 1 -9.50 26.97 38.25
CA MET A 1 -8.59 25.81 38.47
C MET A 1 -7.46 26.30 39.35
N CYS A 2 -7.19 25.66 40.50
CA CYS A 2 -6.26 26.19 41.51
C CYS A 2 -4.98 25.37 41.58
N ARG A 3 -3.81 26.01 41.71
CA ARG A 3 -2.52 25.34 41.99
C ARG A 3 -2.60 24.66 43.37
N GLY A 4 -2.24 23.38 43.46
CA GLY A 4 -2.35 22.59 44.70
C GLY A 4 -3.76 22.09 45.02
N GLY A 5 -4.77 22.44 44.21
CA GLY A 5 -6.14 21.92 44.37
C GLY A 5 -6.29 20.46 43.93
N ARG A 6 -7.45 19.86 44.22
CA ARG A 6 -7.77 18.48 43.80
C ARG A 6 -7.87 18.37 42.27
N MET A 7 -7.41 17.24 41.74
CA MET A 7 -7.59 16.89 40.32
C MET A 7 -9.08 16.66 40.00
N PHE A 8 -9.54 17.08 38.82
CA PHE A 8 -10.85 16.72 38.30
C PHE A 8 -10.92 15.21 38.01
N ALA A 9 -12.00 14.56 38.44
CA ALA A 9 -12.18 13.10 38.34
C ALA A 9 -10.97 12.30 38.89
N PRO A 10 -10.69 12.38 40.21
CA PRO A 10 -9.55 11.69 40.80
C PRO A 10 -9.65 10.18 40.57
N THR A 11 -8.50 9.53 40.33
CA THR A 11 -8.47 8.08 40.05
C THR A 11 -9.04 7.31 41.24
N LYS A 12 -10.05 6.48 40.96
CA LYS A 12 -10.73 5.66 41.96
C LYS A 12 -10.18 4.24 41.96
N THR A 13 -10.18 3.62 43.13
CA THR A 13 -9.71 2.24 43.33
C THR A 13 -10.56 1.22 42.57
N TRP A 14 -11.88 1.44 42.48
CA TRP A 14 -12.85 0.56 41.81
C TRP A 14 -12.86 0.64 40.28
N ARG A 15 -11.80 1.18 39.65
CA ARG A 15 -11.65 1.09 38.20
C ARG A 15 -11.67 -0.38 37.78
N ARG A 16 -12.45 -0.74 36.76
CA ARG A 16 -12.53 -2.12 36.27
C ARG A 16 -11.22 -2.52 35.55
N TRP A 17 -10.24 -3.07 36.27
CA TRP A 17 -8.94 -3.47 35.73
C TRP A 17 -8.99 -4.81 34.98
N HIS A 18 -9.72 -5.79 35.52
CA HIS A 18 -9.79 -7.13 34.96
C HIS A 18 -10.84 -7.22 33.84
N ARG A 19 -10.55 -8.08 32.86
CA ARG A 19 -11.45 -8.41 31.74
C ARG A 19 -11.57 -9.93 31.64
N ARG A 20 -12.79 -10.45 31.81
CA ARG A 20 -13.09 -11.87 31.61
C ARG A 20 -13.16 -12.13 30.10
N VAL A 21 -12.52 -13.21 29.67
CA VAL A 21 -12.57 -13.71 28.29
C VAL A 21 -13.03 -15.15 28.33
N ASN A 22 -13.86 -15.54 27.36
CA ASN A 22 -14.43 -16.88 27.28
C ASN A 22 -13.35 -17.94 27.13
N ILE A 23 -13.55 -19.10 27.77
CA ILE A 23 -12.58 -20.19 27.78
C ILE A 23 -12.34 -20.69 26.36
N THR A 24 -13.40 -20.88 25.57
CA THR A 24 -13.32 -21.30 24.17
C THR A 24 -12.49 -20.34 23.31
N GLN A 25 -12.66 -19.03 23.50
CA GLN A 25 -11.86 -18.02 22.79
C GLN A 25 -10.38 -18.05 23.20
N LYS A 26 -10.08 -18.24 24.48
CA LYS A 26 -8.71 -18.42 24.96
C LYS A 26 -8.06 -19.66 24.34
N ARG A 27 -8.78 -20.79 24.34
CA ARG A 27 -8.31 -22.06 23.74
C ARG A 27 -8.07 -21.90 22.24
N TYR A 28 -9.00 -21.26 21.51
CA TYR A 28 -8.83 -20.92 20.09
C TYR A 28 -7.54 -20.14 19.84
N ALA A 29 -7.29 -19.08 20.62
CA ALA A 29 -6.10 -18.25 20.47
C ALA A 29 -4.80 -19.03 20.73
N ILE A 30 -4.81 -19.97 21.68
CA ILE A 30 -3.65 -20.84 21.93
C ILE A 30 -3.42 -21.77 20.73
N CYS A 31 -4.45 -22.44 20.22
CA CYS A 31 -4.33 -23.29 19.03
C CYS A 31 -3.79 -22.51 17.82
N SER A 32 -4.29 -21.29 17.58
CA SER A 32 -3.76 -20.43 16.52
C SER A 32 -2.29 -20.06 16.73
N ALA A 33 -1.88 -19.79 17.98
CA ALA A 33 -0.48 -19.47 18.29
C ALA A 33 0.44 -20.69 18.10
N LEU A 34 -0.02 -21.88 18.45
CA LEU A 34 0.70 -23.14 18.24
C LEU A 34 0.86 -23.44 16.74
N ALA A 35 -0.22 -23.39 15.97
CA ALA A 35 -0.18 -23.60 14.52
C ALA A 35 0.77 -22.60 13.84
N ALA A 36 0.75 -21.33 14.26
CA ALA A 36 1.65 -20.31 13.73
C ALA A 36 3.13 -20.54 14.12
N SER A 37 3.41 -21.22 15.23
CA SER A 37 4.79 -21.56 15.63
C SER A 37 5.41 -22.67 14.78
N ALA A 38 4.59 -23.46 14.09
CA ALA A 38 5.04 -24.47 13.14
C ALA A 38 5.36 -23.90 11.74
N LEU A 39 4.92 -22.67 11.43
CA LEU A 39 5.13 -22.05 10.11
C LEU A 39 6.40 -21.18 10.10
N PRO A 40 7.45 -21.55 9.31
CA PRO A 40 8.72 -20.83 9.31
C PRO A 40 8.58 -19.34 8.96
N ALA A 41 7.75 -19.01 7.98
CA ALA A 41 7.52 -17.64 7.54
C ALA A 41 7.01 -16.73 8.68
N LEU A 42 6.08 -17.24 9.50
CA LEU A 42 5.55 -16.47 10.63
C LEU A 42 6.61 -16.31 11.73
N VAL A 43 7.40 -17.35 12.01
CA VAL A 43 8.47 -17.28 13.01
C VAL A 43 9.60 -16.32 12.59
N MET A 44 9.99 -16.34 11.31
CA MET A 44 10.96 -15.41 10.74
C MET A 44 10.43 -13.98 10.73
N SER A 45 9.18 -13.75 10.35
CA SER A 45 8.58 -12.40 10.32
C SER A 45 8.59 -11.69 11.68
N LYS A 46 8.48 -12.47 12.77
CA LYS A 46 8.61 -11.95 14.14
C LYS A 46 10.04 -11.49 14.47
N GLY A 47 11.01 -12.02 13.75
CA GLY A 47 12.43 -11.71 13.89
C GLY A 47 13.20 -12.73 14.72
N HIS A 48 12.76 -13.98 14.81
CA HIS A 48 13.61 -15.05 15.32
C HIS A 48 14.64 -15.47 14.25
N CYS A 49 15.88 -15.74 14.66
CA CYS A 49 16.93 -16.22 13.78
C CYS A 49 16.89 -17.75 13.68
N ILE A 50 16.22 -18.28 12.66
CA ILE A 50 15.98 -19.73 12.48
C ILE A 50 16.58 -20.31 11.18
N GLU A 51 17.49 -19.58 10.53
CA GLU A 51 18.04 -19.93 9.21
C GLU A 51 18.83 -21.25 9.20
N GLU A 52 19.57 -21.54 10.27
CA GLU A 52 20.40 -22.75 10.40
C GLU A 52 19.67 -23.92 11.08
N ILE A 53 18.40 -23.76 11.46
CA ILE A 53 17.66 -24.78 12.19
C ILE A 53 17.19 -25.86 11.23
N PRO A 54 17.36 -27.15 11.55
CA PRO A 54 17.09 -28.24 10.61
C PRO A 54 15.61 -28.36 10.24
N GLU A 55 14.72 -28.17 11.23
CA GLU A 55 13.28 -28.36 11.04
C GLU A 55 12.45 -27.46 11.95
N LEU A 56 11.20 -27.22 11.53
CA LEU A 56 10.18 -26.56 12.34
C LEU A 56 8.86 -27.32 12.11
N PRO A 57 8.17 -27.80 13.16
CA PRO A 57 8.47 -27.67 14.60
C PRO A 57 9.72 -28.45 15.04
N LEU A 58 10.51 -27.88 15.97
CA LEU A 58 11.72 -28.52 16.49
C LEU A 58 11.39 -29.35 17.73
N VAL A 59 11.65 -30.66 17.67
CA VAL A 59 11.41 -31.61 18.76
C VAL A 59 12.74 -32.22 19.23
N VAL A 60 12.92 -32.38 20.54
CA VAL A 60 14.14 -32.94 21.16
C VAL A 60 13.79 -34.06 22.12
N GLU A 61 14.75 -34.95 22.37
CA GLU A 61 14.60 -36.07 23.34
C GLU A 61 14.25 -35.58 24.76
N ASP A 62 13.49 -36.40 25.49
CA ASP A 62 13.08 -36.12 26.87
C ASP A 62 14.25 -36.04 27.87
N LYS A 63 15.45 -36.53 27.51
CA LYS A 63 16.67 -36.34 28.31
C LYS A 63 16.94 -34.88 28.65
N VAL A 64 16.51 -33.94 27.80
CA VAL A 64 16.66 -32.50 28.04
C VAL A 64 15.91 -32.04 29.30
N GLU A 65 14.84 -32.72 29.70
CA GLU A 65 14.07 -32.41 30.92
C GLU A 65 14.89 -32.65 32.20
N SER A 66 15.86 -33.58 32.14
CA SER A 66 16.72 -33.98 33.25
C SER A 66 17.99 -33.13 33.44
N TYR A 67 18.21 -32.13 32.56
CA TYR A 67 19.40 -31.29 32.63
C TYR A 67 19.45 -30.49 33.93
N LYS A 68 20.59 -30.53 34.61
CA LYS A 68 20.80 -29.81 35.89
C LYS A 68 21.65 -28.56 35.73
N LYS A 69 22.56 -28.53 34.74
CA LYS A 69 23.54 -27.45 34.57
C LYS A 69 23.24 -26.60 33.34
N THR A 70 23.36 -25.28 33.48
CA THR A 70 23.22 -24.34 32.35
C THR A 70 24.27 -24.57 31.26
N LYS A 71 25.45 -25.13 31.58
CA LYS A 71 26.47 -25.46 30.58
C LYS A 71 25.94 -26.47 29.54
N GLU A 72 25.23 -27.50 30.00
CA GLU A 72 24.61 -28.52 29.14
C GLU A 72 23.51 -27.90 28.27
N ALA A 73 22.64 -27.07 28.87
CA ALA A 73 21.60 -26.34 28.15
C ALA A 73 22.16 -25.43 27.02
N VAL A 74 23.25 -24.71 27.29
CA VAL A 74 23.93 -23.88 26.28
C VAL A 74 24.52 -24.73 25.16
N LEU A 75 25.13 -25.87 25.51
CA LEU A 75 25.70 -26.80 24.54
C LEU A 75 24.62 -27.37 23.60
N LEU A 76 23.46 -27.75 24.16
CA LEU A 76 22.31 -28.18 23.38
C LEU A 76 21.85 -27.10 22.39
N LEU A 77 21.64 -25.86 22.85
CA LEU A 77 21.16 -24.77 21.99
C LEU A 77 22.15 -24.40 20.88
N LYS A 78 23.45 -24.58 21.12
CA LYS A 78 24.48 -24.44 20.08
C LYS A 78 24.41 -25.57 19.05
N LYS A 79 24.23 -26.83 19.49
CA LYS A 79 24.07 -27.99 18.61
C LYS A 79 22.82 -27.87 17.74
N LEU A 80 21.70 -27.44 18.32
CA LEU A 80 20.43 -27.18 17.64
C LEU A 80 20.41 -25.90 16.79
N LYS A 81 21.54 -25.17 16.70
CA LYS A 81 21.68 -23.90 15.98
C LYS A 81 20.76 -22.76 16.44
N ALA A 82 20.04 -22.94 17.55
CA ALA A 82 19.20 -21.92 18.20
C ALA A 82 20.00 -20.81 18.91
N TRP A 83 21.32 -20.96 19.05
CA TRP A 83 22.16 -20.01 19.77
C TRP A 83 22.22 -18.61 19.13
N ASN A 84 22.05 -18.51 17.81
CA ASN A 84 22.03 -17.22 17.11
C ASN A 84 20.84 -16.34 17.56
N ASP A 85 19.67 -16.94 17.84
CA ASP A 85 18.53 -16.22 18.40
C ASP A 85 18.83 -15.68 19.82
N ILE A 86 19.61 -16.43 20.61
CA ILE A 86 20.02 -16.02 21.96
C ILE A 86 21.08 -14.92 21.90
N LYS A 87 22.06 -15.00 20.99
CA LYS A 87 23.02 -13.91 20.73
C LYS A 87 22.28 -12.60 20.40
N LYS A 88 21.21 -12.68 19.60
CA LYS A 88 20.35 -11.53 19.30
C LYS A 88 19.65 -10.96 20.54
N VAL A 89 19.27 -11.80 21.50
CA VAL A 89 18.76 -11.34 22.80
C VAL A 89 19.84 -10.58 23.57
N TYR A 90 21.05 -11.14 23.70
CA TYR A 90 22.18 -10.48 24.37
C TYR A 90 22.46 -9.10 23.78
N ALA A 91 22.59 -9.01 22.45
CA ALA A 91 22.82 -7.74 21.75
C ALA A 91 21.67 -6.72 21.91
N SER A 92 20.45 -7.19 22.20
CA SER A 92 19.28 -6.32 22.37
C SER A 92 19.13 -5.70 23.76
N GLN A 93 19.96 -6.13 24.72
CA GLN A 93 19.85 -5.65 26.10
C GLN A 93 20.22 -4.17 26.18
N ARG A 94 19.25 -3.35 26.59
CA ARG A 94 19.47 -1.91 26.74
C ARG A 94 18.66 -1.32 27.89
N MET A 95 19.03 -0.12 28.29
CA MET A 95 18.33 0.65 29.31
C MET A 95 16.97 1.13 28.78
N ARG A 96 15.92 1.05 29.60
CA ARG A 96 14.58 1.53 29.26
C ARG A 96 14.58 3.06 29.20
N ALA A 97 14.00 3.62 28.14
CA ALA A 97 13.78 5.06 28.04
C ALA A 97 12.68 5.54 29.02
N GLY A 98 12.83 6.78 29.52
CA GLY A 98 11.83 7.46 30.35
C GLY A 98 11.75 7.04 31.82
N LYS A 99 10.63 7.41 32.46
CA LYS A 99 10.38 7.28 33.92
C LYS A 99 10.22 5.83 34.41
N GLY A 100 10.15 4.85 33.50
CA GLY A 100 10.06 3.44 33.86
C GLY A 100 11.28 2.92 34.62
N LYS A 101 12.45 3.56 34.45
CA LYS A 101 13.68 3.22 35.17
C LYS A 101 13.52 3.35 36.69
N MET A 102 12.79 4.35 37.16
CA MET A 102 12.52 4.60 38.59
C MET A 102 11.51 3.60 39.20
N ARG A 103 10.79 2.84 38.37
CA ARG A 103 9.73 1.90 38.80
C ARG A 103 10.16 0.44 38.67
N ASN A 104 11.43 0.14 38.96
CA ASN A 104 12.03 -1.21 38.87
C ASN A 104 11.96 -1.87 37.48
N ARG A 105 11.80 -1.09 36.40
CA ARG A 105 11.75 -1.59 35.00
C ARG A 105 12.92 -1.03 34.17
N ARG A 106 14.13 -1.05 34.74
CA ARG A 106 15.32 -0.37 34.23
C ARG A 106 15.86 -0.92 32.91
N ARG A 107 15.76 -2.23 32.66
CA ARG A 107 16.27 -2.89 31.43
C ARG A 107 15.16 -3.43 30.55
N ILE A 108 15.43 -3.52 29.25
CA ILE A 108 14.60 -4.18 28.24
C ILE A 108 15.47 -5.13 27.40
N GLN A 109 14.86 -6.20 26.93
CA GLN A 109 15.49 -7.20 26.05
C GLN A 109 14.43 -7.86 25.17
N ARG A 110 14.86 -8.43 24.04
CA ARG A 110 14.00 -9.26 23.18
C ARG A 110 13.62 -10.58 23.86
N ARG A 111 12.58 -11.22 23.35
CA ARG A 111 12.20 -12.59 23.74
C ARG A 111 12.87 -13.55 22.78
N GLY A 112 13.54 -14.56 23.33
CA GLY A 112 14.16 -15.63 22.58
C GLY A 112 13.24 -16.86 22.49
N PRO A 113 13.82 -18.06 22.34
CA PRO A 113 13.05 -19.29 22.16
C PRO A 113 12.18 -19.60 23.38
N CYS A 114 11.10 -20.31 23.10
CA CYS A 114 10.23 -20.93 24.10
C CYS A 114 10.61 -22.41 24.19
N ILE A 115 10.82 -22.94 25.39
CA ILE A 115 11.08 -24.37 25.60
C ILE A 115 9.87 -24.95 26.30
N ILE A 116 9.21 -25.89 25.64
CA ILE A 116 7.99 -26.53 26.12
C ILE A 116 8.32 -27.96 26.54
N TYR A 117 8.04 -28.26 27.80
CA TYR A 117 8.34 -29.54 28.44
C TYR A 117 7.08 -30.11 29.10
N ASN A 118 7.12 -31.40 29.45
CA ASN A 118 6.04 -32.07 30.16
C ASN A 118 6.33 -32.15 31.66
N GLU A 119 7.52 -32.63 32.04
CA GLU A 119 7.91 -32.78 33.45
C GLU A 119 9.16 -31.95 33.79
N ASP A 120 9.21 -31.41 35.01
CA ASP A 120 10.38 -30.66 35.49
C ASP A 120 11.29 -31.55 36.33
N ASN A 121 12.28 -32.15 35.68
CA ASN A 121 13.33 -32.94 36.33
C ASN A 121 14.63 -32.14 36.54
N GLY A 122 14.58 -30.81 36.43
CA GLY A 122 15.75 -29.91 36.53
C GLY A 122 15.84 -28.89 35.40
N ILE A 123 15.07 -29.08 34.31
CA ILE A 123 15.06 -28.20 33.14
C ILE A 123 14.85 -26.73 33.50
N ILE A 124 14.00 -26.43 34.49
CA ILE A 124 13.77 -25.04 34.88
C ILE A 124 15.06 -24.41 35.41
N LYS A 125 15.80 -25.14 36.25
CA LYS A 125 17.04 -24.64 36.84
C LYS A 125 18.15 -24.51 35.79
N ALA A 126 18.21 -25.44 34.83
CA ALA A 126 19.21 -25.39 33.76
C ALA A 126 19.01 -24.19 32.82
N PHE A 127 17.77 -23.90 32.41
CA PHE A 127 17.48 -22.89 31.38
C PHE A 127 17.12 -21.50 31.91
N ARG A 128 16.68 -21.33 33.18
CA ARG A 128 16.21 -20.03 33.71
C ARG A 128 17.24 -18.89 33.65
N ASN A 129 18.53 -19.22 33.67
CA ASN A 129 19.60 -18.21 33.69
C ASN A 129 19.97 -17.68 32.30
N ILE A 130 19.52 -18.35 31.23
CA ILE A 130 19.81 -17.93 29.86
C ILE A 130 18.84 -16.79 29.48
N PRO A 131 19.33 -15.62 29.05
CA PRO A 131 18.46 -14.48 28.79
C PRO A 131 17.53 -14.73 27.61
N GLY A 132 16.29 -14.23 27.73
CA GLY A 132 15.29 -14.28 26.66
C GLY A 132 14.53 -15.60 26.55
N ILE A 133 15.06 -16.70 27.09
CA ILE A 133 14.38 -17.99 27.11
C ILE A 133 13.11 -17.90 27.96
N THR A 134 12.08 -18.65 27.57
CA THR A 134 10.89 -18.85 28.39
C THR A 134 10.56 -20.31 28.44
N LEU A 135 10.37 -20.81 29.65
CA LEU A 135 9.98 -22.18 29.93
C LEU A 135 8.46 -22.26 30.04
N LEU A 136 7.87 -23.30 29.48
CA LEU A 136 6.43 -23.53 29.46
C LEU A 136 6.15 -25.01 29.70
N ASP A 137 5.24 -25.30 30.61
CA ASP A 137 4.67 -26.64 30.79
C ASP A 137 3.53 -26.82 29.76
N VAL A 138 3.51 -27.96 29.06
CA VAL A 138 2.49 -28.31 28.06
C VAL A 138 1.08 -28.31 28.66
N ASN A 139 0.92 -28.65 29.93
CA ASN A 139 -0.37 -28.66 30.61
C ASN A 139 -0.88 -27.23 30.86
N LYS A 140 0.04 -26.26 30.95
CA LYS A 140 -0.21 -24.87 31.36
C LYS A 140 0.30 -23.87 30.32
N LEU A 141 -0.05 -24.11 29.05
CA LEU A 141 0.32 -23.22 27.96
C LEU A 141 -0.28 -21.81 28.13
N ASN A 142 0.60 -20.81 28.11
CA ASN A 142 0.23 -19.42 28.32
C ASN A 142 0.31 -18.63 27.00
N LEU A 143 -0.83 -18.11 26.56
CA LEU A 143 -0.93 -17.30 25.34
C LEU A 143 0.00 -16.08 25.36
N LEU A 144 0.18 -15.41 26.50
CA LEU A 144 1.04 -14.23 26.61
C LEU A 144 2.53 -14.57 26.40
N ARG A 145 2.90 -15.84 26.61
CA ARG A 145 4.25 -16.35 26.39
C ARG A 145 4.40 -16.91 24.99
N LEU A 146 3.38 -17.55 24.41
CA LEU A 146 3.43 -18.03 23.02
C LEU A 146 3.34 -16.88 21.99
N ALA A 147 2.48 -15.89 22.25
CA ALA A 147 2.28 -14.72 21.40
C ALA A 147 2.59 -13.41 22.14
N PRO A 148 3.87 -13.15 22.52
CA PRO A 148 4.25 -11.92 23.20
C PRO A 148 3.93 -10.70 22.34
N GLY A 149 3.25 -9.72 22.93
CA GLY A 149 2.81 -8.50 22.23
C GLY A 149 1.59 -8.70 21.31
N GLY A 150 0.96 -9.88 21.34
CA GLY A 150 -0.17 -10.22 20.45
C GLY A 150 0.25 -10.72 19.07
N HIS A 151 1.55 -10.74 18.76
CA HIS A 151 2.08 -11.30 17.51
C HIS A 151 2.31 -12.81 17.65
N VAL A 152 1.80 -13.59 16.70
CA VAL A 152 2.00 -15.05 16.61
C VAL A 152 3.39 -15.40 16.06
N GLY A 153 3.73 -16.69 15.94
CA GLY A 153 5.01 -17.13 15.37
C GLY A 153 6.20 -16.93 16.31
N ARG A 154 6.11 -17.35 17.58
CA ARG A 154 7.30 -17.42 18.44
C ARG A 154 8.06 -18.71 18.15
N PHE A 155 9.39 -18.66 18.12
CA PHE A 155 10.20 -19.87 17.99
C PHE A 155 10.07 -20.73 19.26
N CYS A 156 9.66 -21.99 19.08
CA CYS A 156 9.39 -22.93 20.17
C CYS A 156 10.10 -24.25 19.91
N ILE A 157 10.70 -24.78 20.98
CA ILE A 157 11.42 -26.05 21.04
C ILE A 157 10.62 -26.95 21.97
N TRP A 158 10.30 -28.15 21.51
CA TRP A 158 9.45 -29.11 22.21
C TRP A 158 10.27 -30.30 22.70
N THR A 159 9.98 -30.81 23.89
CA THR A 159 10.38 -32.17 24.25
C THR A 159 9.43 -33.18 23.60
N GLU A 160 9.92 -34.38 23.36
CA GLU A 160 9.16 -35.44 22.69
C GLU A 160 7.85 -35.76 23.43
N SER A 161 7.92 -35.98 24.74
CA SER A 161 6.77 -36.22 25.60
C SER A 161 5.77 -35.05 25.58
N ALA A 162 6.26 -33.81 25.60
CA ALA A 162 5.41 -32.63 25.50
C ALA A 162 4.69 -32.56 24.13
N PHE A 163 5.38 -32.93 23.05
CA PHE A 163 4.79 -32.92 21.72
C PHE A 163 3.72 -34.00 21.57
N ARG A 164 3.97 -35.22 22.05
CA ARG A 164 2.97 -36.32 22.05
C ARG A 164 1.72 -35.95 22.86
N LYS A 165 1.91 -35.32 24.03
CA LYS A 165 0.81 -34.94 24.93
C LYS A 165 -0.11 -33.86 24.38
N LEU A 166 0.28 -33.14 23.32
CA LEU A 166 -0.61 -32.17 22.66
C LEU A 166 -1.86 -32.82 22.07
N ASP A 167 -1.73 -34.06 21.57
CA ASP A 167 -2.85 -34.78 20.95
C ASP A 167 -3.93 -35.09 21.99
N ASP A 168 -3.54 -35.57 23.18
CA ASP A 168 -4.46 -35.77 24.31
C ASP A 168 -5.05 -34.45 24.83
N LEU A 169 -4.26 -33.37 24.81
CA LEU A 169 -4.62 -32.09 25.42
C LEU A 169 -5.55 -31.21 24.57
N TYR A 170 -5.49 -31.33 23.24
CA TYR A 170 -6.34 -30.57 22.32
C TYR A 170 -7.24 -31.46 21.44
N GLY A 171 -6.93 -32.74 21.29
CA GLY A 171 -7.61 -33.64 20.37
C GLY A 171 -7.28 -33.38 18.91
N THR A 172 -7.97 -34.11 18.04
CA THR A 172 -8.00 -33.89 16.59
C THR A 172 -9.42 -33.50 16.16
N TRP A 173 -9.63 -33.16 14.89
CA TRP A 173 -11.02 -32.94 14.42
C TRP A 173 -11.90 -34.19 14.49
N ARG A 174 -11.31 -35.39 14.55
CA ARG A 174 -12.03 -36.67 14.64
C ARG A 174 -12.26 -37.14 16.07
N LYS A 175 -11.34 -36.83 16.99
CA LYS A 175 -11.35 -37.29 18.38
C LYS A 175 -11.27 -36.08 19.32
N PRO A 176 -12.22 -35.90 20.25
CA PRO A 176 -12.18 -34.78 21.20
C PRO A 176 -10.98 -34.88 22.14
N ALA A 177 -10.66 -33.77 22.82
CA ALA A 177 -9.60 -33.75 23.82
C ALA A 177 -9.94 -34.65 25.03
N THR A 178 -8.97 -35.38 25.55
CA THR A 178 -9.15 -36.23 26.74
C THR A 178 -8.96 -35.42 28.03
N LEU A 179 -7.97 -34.53 28.05
CA LEU A 179 -7.62 -33.75 29.24
C LEU A 179 -8.47 -32.48 29.42
N LYS A 180 -9.28 -32.11 28.42
CA LYS A 180 -10.17 -30.94 28.48
C LYS A 180 -11.59 -31.36 28.24
N SER A 181 -12.43 -31.20 29.26
CA SER A 181 -13.87 -31.36 29.12
C SER A 181 -14.44 -30.43 28.05
N ASP A 182 -15.38 -30.99 27.28
CA ASP A 182 -16.18 -30.34 26.24
C ASP A 182 -15.36 -29.47 25.29
N TYR A 183 -14.22 -29.98 24.85
CA TYR A 183 -13.34 -29.27 23.93
C TYR A 183 -13.04 -30.08 22.68
N ASN A 184 -13.21 -29.43 21.54
CA ASN A 184 -12.76 -29.89 20.23
C ASN A 184 -12.01 -28.75 19.51
N LEU A 185 -11.17 -29.11 18.54
CA LEU A 185 -10.45 -28.15 17.72
C LEU A 185 -11.43 -27.26 16.92
N PRO A 186 -11.08 -25.98 16.69
CA PRO A 186 -11.88 -25.13 15.84
C PRO A 186 -11.97 -25.65 14.41
N MET A 187 -13.16 -25.57 13.80
CA MET A 187 -13.34 -25.91 12.39
C MET A 187 -12.79 -24.80 11.48
N HIS A 188 -12.11 -25.19 10.41
CA HIS A 188 -11.62 -24.27 9.40
C HIS A 188 -12.78 -23.76 8.54
N LYS A 189 -12.81 -22.46 8.23
CA LYS A 189 -13.81 -21.88 7.32
C LYS A 189 -13.52 -22.16 5.85
N MET A 190 -12.25 -22.34 5.51
CA MET A 190 -11.78 -22.68 4.17
C MET A 190 -10.93 -23.94 4.28
N THR A 191 -11.25 -24.96 3.48
CA THR A 191 -10.48 -26.21 3.40
C THR A 191 -9.14 -25.97 2.74
N ASN A 192 -9.12 -25.20 1.64
CA ASN A 192 -7.92 -24.77 0.94
C ASN A 192 -7.79 -23.24 1.02
N THR A 193 -6.68 -22.76 1.58
CA THR A 193 -6.39 -21.32 1.71
C THR A 193 -5.48 -20.79 0.59
N ASP A 194 -5.01 -21.64 -0.32
CA ASP A 194 -4.23 -21.25 -1.48
C ASP A 194 -5.14 -20.68 -2.58
N LEU A 195 -5.43 -19.38 -2.45
CA LEU A 195 -6.19 -18.62 -3.45
C LEU A 195 -5.52 -18.61 -4.81
N GLY A 196 -4.18 -18.66 -4.87
CA GLY A 196 -3.44 -18.66 -6.12
C GLY A 196 -3.75 -19.91 -6.94
N ARG A 197 -3.77 -21.07 -6.28
CA ARG A 197 -4.17 -22.34 -6.89
C ARG A 197 -5.66 -22.36 -7.25
N ILE A 198 -6.53 -21.92 -6.35
CA ILE A 198 -7.98 -21.88 -6.60
C ILE A 198 -8.27 -21.02 -7.84
N LEU A 199 -7.76 -19.80 -7.90
CA LEU A 199 -8.02 -18.89 -9.02
C LEU A 199 -7.45 -19.39 -10.35
N LYS A 200 -6.35 -20.15 -10.33
CA LYS A 200 -5.73 -20.73 -11.53
C LYS A 200 -6.27 -22.12 -11.91
N SER A 201 -7.23 -22.64 -11.17
CA SER A 201 -7.87 -23.93 -11.46
C SER A 201 -8.55 -23.91 -12.84
N GLN A 202 -8.49 -25.04 -13.55
CA GLN A 202 -9.01 -25.12 -14.92
C GLN A 202 -10.53 -24.92 -14.96
N GLU A 203 -11.22 -25.38 -13.92
CA GLU A 203 -12.65 -25.28 -13.72
C GLU A 203 -13.08 -23.80 -13.67
N ILE A 204 -12.35 -22.98 -12.90
CA ILE A 204 -12.60 -21.54 -12.83
C ILE A 204 -12.19 -20.87 -14.15
N GLN A 205 -10.98 -21.15 -14.64
CA GLN A 205 -10.47 -20.48 -15.85
C GLN A 205 -11.33 -20.76 -17.09
N LYS A 206 -11.91 -21.96 -17.23
CA LYS A 206 -12.84 -22.31 -18.31
C LYS A 206 -14.14 -21.51 -18.27
N ALA A 207 -14.62 -21.15 -17.07
CA ALA A 207 -15.84 -20.37 -16.89
C ALA A 207 -15.61 -18.84 -16.98
N LEU A 208 -14.36 -18.38 -16.91
CA LEU A 208 -14.03 -16.95 -16.90
C LEU A 208 -14.09 -16.32 -18.29
N ARG A 209 -14.54 -15.05 -18.33
CA ARG A 209 -14.46 -14.20 -19.51
C ARG A 209 -13.05 -13.60 -19.66
N PRO A 210 -12.62 -13.22 -20.88
CA PRO A 210 -11.32 -12.58 -21.07
C PRO A 210 -11.23 -11.25 -20.29
N PRO A 211 -10.06 -10.95 -19.68
CA PRO A 211 -9.90 -9.76 -18.85
C PRO A 211 -9.92 -8.48 -19.67
N LYS A 212 -10.72 -7.50 -19.26
CA LYS A 212 -10.74 -6.15 -19.85
C LYS A 212 -9.65 -5.29 -19.24
N LYS A 213 -8.45 -5.32 -19.83
CA LYS A 213 -7.27 -4.56 -19.34
C LYS A 213 -7.23 -3.08 -19.78
N LYS A 214 -8.27 -2.59 -20.46
CA LYS A 214 -8.32 -1.22 -20.98
C LYS A 214 -8.66 -0.23 -19.88
N ILE A 215 -7.69 0.62 -19.51
CA ILE A 215 -7.88 1.69 -18.53
C ILE A 215 -8.42 2.93 -19.26
N HIS A 216 -9.67 3.30 -18.99
CA HIS A 216 -10.28 4.52 -19.50
C HIS A 216 -9.86 5.70 -18.62
N ARG A 217 -8.84 6.44 -19.06
CA ARG A 217 -8.41 7.67 -18.37
C ARG A 217 -9.33 8.84 -18.72
N ARG A 218 -9.45 9.80 -17.79
CA ARG A 218 -10.15 11.07 -18.05
C ARG A 218 -9.52 11.74 -19.26
N VAL A 219 -10.32 11.92 -20.31
CA VAL A 219 -9.89 12.65 -21.50
C VAL A 219 -10.11 14.13 -21.23
N LEU A 220 -9.04 14.92 -21.25
CA LEU A 220 -9.15 16.38 -21.18
C LEU A 220 -9.88 16.89 -22.43
N LYS A 221 -11.03 17.55 -22.24
CA LYS A 221 -11.78 18.17 -23.32
C LYS A 221 -10.97 19.33 -23.90
N LYS A 222 -10.35 19.11 -25.05
CA LYS A 222 -9.63 20.14 -25.80
C LYS A 222 -10.65 21.00 -26.57
N ASN A 223 -10.45 22.32 -26.58
CA ASN A 223 -11.31 23.23 -27.33
C ASN A 223 -11.11 23.02 -28.86
N PRO A 224 -12.14 22.64 -29.64
CA PRO A 224 -12.02 22.39 -31.09
C PRO A 224 -11.66 23.63 -31.90
N LEU A 225 -12.11 24.82 -31.50
CA LEU A 225 -11.83 26.07 -32.22
C LEU A 225 -10.36 26.47 -32.11
N LYS A 226 -9.72 26.12 -30.98
CA LYS A 226 -8.28 26.34 -30.75
C LYS A 226 -7.42 25.17 -31.24
N ASN A 227 -7.98 23.96 -31.40
CA ASN A 227 -7.23 22.76 -31.80
C ASN A 227 -7.81 22.10 -33.06
N LEU A 228 -7.13 22.29 -34.19
CA LEU A 228 -7.57 21.80 -35.50
C LEU A 228 -7.78 20.28 -35.54
N ARG A 229 -6.93 19.47 -34.89
CA ARG A 229 -7.07 18.00 -34.93
C ARG A 229 -8.33 17.53 -34.19
N VAL A 230 -8.71 18.24 -33.13
CA VAL A 230 -9.95 17.97 -32.39
C VAL A 230 -11.15 18.39 -33.23
N MET A 231 -11.07 19.53 -33.91
CA MET A 231 -12.11 19.95 -34.86
C MET A 231 -12.28 18.93 -35.99
N ILE A 232 -11.20 18.45 -36.59
CA ILE A 232 -11.26 17.44 -37.67
C ILE A 232 -11.83 16.12 -37.16
N LYS A 233 -11.44 15.70 -35.94
CA LYS A 233 -11.98 14.48 -35.32
C LYS A 233 -13.49 14.56 -35.08
N LEU A 234 -14.02 15.74 -34.77
CA LEU A 234 -15.45 15.97 -34.54
C LEU A 234 -16.22 16.27 -35.83
N ASN A 235 -15.64 17.05 -36.73
CA ASN A 235 -16.18 17.47 -38.01
C ASN A 235 -15.07 17.49 -39.09
N PRO A 236 -14.93 16.42 -39.89
CA PRO A 236 -13.93 16.34 -40.94
C PRO A 236 -14.07 17.42 -42.04
N TYR A 237 -15.30 17.87 -42.32
CA TYR A 237 -15.59 18.87 -43.36
C TYR A 237 -14.95 20.24 -43.05
N ALA A 238 -14.72 20.55 -41.76
CA ALA A 238 -14.03 21.77 -41.35
C ALA A 238 -12.64 21.92 -41.98
N LYS A 239 -11.96 20.81 -42.33
CA LYS A 239 -10.67 20.84 -43.04
C LYS A 239 -10.82 21.42 -44.46
N THR A 240 -11.79 20.91 -45.22
CA THR A 240 -12.09 21.34 -46.59
C THR A 240 -12.57 22.78 -46.60
N MET A 241 -13.51 23.11 -45.71
CA MET A 241 -14.02 24.47 -45.57
C MET A 241 -12.89 25.47 -45.27
N ARG A 242 -11.97 25.14 -44.35
CA ARG A 242 -10.84 26.00 -44.01
C ARG A 242 -9.84 26.15 -45.16
N ARG A 243 -9.58 25.09 -45.92
CA ARG A 243 -8.72 25.16 -47.12
C ARG A 243 -9.34 26.08 -48.18
N ASN A 244 -10.62 25.91 -48.45
CA ASN A 244 -11.34 26.72 -49.44
C ASN A 244 -11.36 28.20 -49.02
N THR A 245 -11.57 28.51 -47.74
CA THR A 245 -11.52 29.89 -47.26
C THR A 245 -10.12 30.49 -47.32
N ILE A 246 -9.06 29.75 -46.98
CA ILE A 246 -7.67 30.22 -47.13
C ILE A 246 -7.34 30.53 -48.60
N LEU A 247 -7.67 29.62 -49.52
CA LEU A 247 -7.44 29.83 -50.96
C LEU A 247 -8.20 31.05 -51.46
N ARG A 248 -9.47 31.20 -51.07
CA ARG A 248 -10.31 32.36 -51.41
C ARG A 248 -9.74 33.67 -50.86
N HIS A 249 -9.27 33.69 -49.61
CA HIS A 249 -8.64 34.87 -49.02
C HIS A 249 -7.33 35.24 -49.70
N ALA A 250 -6.48 34.27 -50.03
CA ALA A 250 -5.22 34.51 -50.75
C ALA A 250 -5.48 35.08 -52.15
N GLN A 251 -6.46 34.54 -52.88
CA GLN A 251 -6.91 35.08 -54.16
C GLN A 251 -7.40 36.53 -54.03
N ASN A 252 -8.29 36.80 -53.07
CA ASN A 252 -8.81 38.15 -52.84
C ASN A 252 -7.72 39.15 -52.44
N HIS A 253 -6.74 38.74 -51.64
CA HIS A 253 -5.61 39.59 -51.25
C HIS A 253 -4.72 39.91 -52.46
N LYS A 254 -4.41 38.90 -53.30
CA LYS A 254 -3.67 39.08 -54.56
C LYS A 254 -4.37 40.08 -55.48
N LEU A 255 -5.68 39.92 -55.70
CA LEU A 255 -6.48 40.85 -56.50
C LEU A 255 -6.49 42.27 -55.92
N LYS A 256 -6.54 42.43 -54.59
CA LYS A 256 -6.47 43.74 -53.92
C LYS A 256 -5.10 44.39 -54.06
N GLN A 257 -4.02 43.60 -53.97
CA GLN A 257 -2.66 44.09 -54.21
C GLN A 257 -2.45 44.50 -55.67
N GLU A 258 -2.96 43.70 -56.63
CA GLU A 258 -2.94 44.02 -58.06
C GLU A 258 -3.76 45.29 -58.36
N LYS A 259 -4.95 45.45 -57.75
CA LYS A 259 -5.73 46.69 -57.85
C LYS A 259 -4.98 47.89 -57.25
N LYS A 260 -4.35 47.74 -56.09
CA LYS A 260 -3.50 48.81 -55.49
C LYS A 260 -2.27 49.12 -56.33
N ALA A 261 -1.65 48.13 -56.96
CA ALA A 261 -0.52 48.31 -57.86
C ALA A 261 -0.94 49.03 -59.16
N LYS A 262 -2.04 48.61 -59.78
CA LYS A 262 -2.66 49.30 -60.93
C LYS A 262 -3.05 50.74 -60.57
N ALA A 263 -3.66 50.97 -59.39
CA ALA A 263 -3.99 52.30 -58.90
C ALA A 263 -2.76 53.19 -58.67
N LYS A 264 -1.63 52.63 -58.20
CA LYS A 264 -0.35 53.34 -58.08
C LYS A 264 0.26 53.68 -59.45
N VAL A 265 0.14 52.79 -60.43
CA VAL A 265 0.59 53.03 -61.81
C VAL A 265 -0.27 54.12 -62.48
N THR A 266 -1.59 54.08 -62.33
CA THR A 266 -2.48 55.13 -62.84
C THR A 266 -2.31 56.46 -62.11
N ALA A 267 -2.03 56.46 -60.80
CA ALA A 267 -1.71 57.67 -60.07
C ALA A 267 -0.36 58.29 -60.52
N LYS A 268 0.67 57.47 -60.79
CA LYS A 268 1.91 57.95 -61.43
C LYS A 268 1.66 58.51 -62.84
N ALA A 269 0.79 57.88 -63.63
CA ALA A 269 0.40 58.36 -64.96
C ALA A 269 -0.41 59.68 -64.92
N GLN A 270 -1.28 59.87 -63.92
CA GLN A 270 -2.03 61.13 -63.75
C GLN A 270 -1.15 62.29 -63.27
N VAL A 271 -0.10 62.02 -62.48
CA VAL A 271 0.90 63.05 -62.11
C VAL A 271 1.72 63.49 -63.32
N SER A 272 2.07 62.59 -64.25
CA SER A 272 2.72 62.97 -65.52
C SER A 272 1.80 63.75 -66.47
N VAL A 273 0.48 63.50 -66.47
CA VAL A 273 -0.48 64.22 -67.32
C VAL A 273 -0.82 65.62 -66.77
N LYS A 274 -0.91 65.80 -65.44
CA LYS A 274 -1.11 67.13 -64.82
C LYS A 274 0.09 68.07 -64.99
N ALA A 275 1.30 67.54 -65.27
CA ALA A 275 2.46 68.35 -65.64
C ALA A 275 2.37 68.90 -67.08
N GLN A 276 1.52 68.33 -67.95
CA GLN A 276 1.38 68.72 -69.36
C GLN A 276 0.23 69.71 -69.63
N THR A 277 -0.80 69.81 -68.77
CA THR A 277 -2.01 70.61 -69.03
C THR A 277 -2.03 72.03 -68.43
N LYS A 278 -0.88 72.59 -68.02
CA LYS A 278 -0.76 74.00 -67.55
C LYS A 278 -0.21 74.98 -68.59
N GLY A 279 -0.03 74.58 -69.84
CA GLY A 279 0.34 75.47 -70.95
C GLY A 279 -0.66 75.38 -72.10
N LYS A 280 -1.16 76.54 -72.57
CA LYS A 280 -2.10 76.77 -73.70
C LYS A 280 -3.59 76.64 -73.30
N ALA A 281 -4.50 77.59 -73.55
CA ALA A 281 -4.48 78.73 -74.46
C ALA A 281 -5.48 79.82 -74.03
N ALA A 282 -5.14 81.06 -74.38
CA ALA A 282 -5.95 82.28 -74.28
C ALA A 282 -6.30 82.80 -75.70
N GLY A 283 -7.42 83.53 -75.82
CA GLY A 283 -7.83 84.37 -76.97
C GLY A 283 -8.90 83.73 -77.86
N LYS A 284 -9.95 84.42 -78.35
CA LYS A 284 -10.34 85.84 -78.33
C LYS A 284 -11.81 85.95 -78.81
N ALA A 285 -12.60 86.92 -78.31
CA ALA A 285 -13.95 87.28 -78.77
C ALA A 285 -13.93 88.17 -80.05
N PRO A 286 -15.06 88.49 -80.74
CA PRO A 286 -16.00 89.55 -80.29
C PRO A 286 -17.50 89.35 -80.69
N ALA A 287 -18.32 90.37 -80.36
CA ALA A 287 -19.77 90.41 -80.20
C ALA A 287 -20.56 91.22 -81.26
N LYS A 288 -21.91 91.06 -81.33
CA LYS A 288 -22.99 92.10 -81.26
C LYS A 288 -24.39 91.55 -81.65
N GLU A 289 -25.42 91.66 -80.78
CA GLU A 289 -26.64 92.53 -80.84
C GLU A 289 -27.70 92.10 -81.90
N ALA A 290 -29.02 92.00 -81.68
CA ALA A 290 -29.96 92.48 -80.64
C ALA A 290 -31.32 91.72 -80.68
N ALA A 291 -32.02 91.77 -79.53
CA ALA A 291 -33.48 91.84 -79.20
C ALA A 291 -34.56 91.53 -80.28
N LYS A 292 -35.81 91.06 -80.02
CA LYS A 292 -36.68 91.03 -78.82
C LYS A 292 -37.98 90.21 -79.13
N ALA A 293 -38.52 89.57 -78.09
CA ALA A 293 -39.95 89.40 -77.71
C ALA A 293 -41.00 88.68 -78.60
N GLN A 294 -41.66 87.67 -77.99
CA GLN A 294 -43.12 87.40 -77.80
C GLN A 294 -44.07 87.47 -79.03
N ALA A 295 -45.09 86.64 -79.28
CA ALA A 295 -45.98 85.84 -78.42
C ALA A 295 -46.72 84.74 -79.25
N GLU A 296 -47.26 83.74 -78.52
CA GLU A 296 -48.47 82.92 -78.74
C GLU A 296 -48.82 82.29 -80.11
N ALA A 297 -49.23 81.00 -80.01
CA ALA A 297 -49.63 80.00 -81.02
C ALA A 297 -48.50 79.18 -81.67
#